data_AF-A0A2T4S699-F1
#
_entry.id   AF-A0A2T4S699-F1
#
_cell.length_a   1.000
_cell.length_b   1.000
_cell.length_c   1.000
_cell.angle_alpha   90.00
_cell.angle_beta   90.00
_cell.angle_gamma   90.00
#
_symmetry.space_group_name_H-M   'P 1'
#
loop_
_entity.id
_entity.type
_entity.pdbx_description
1 polymer ?
#
loop_
_entity_poly.entity_id
_entity_poly.type
_entity_poly.pdbx_seq_one_letter_code
_entity_poly.pdbx_strand_id
1 'polypeptide(L)'
;ELVGDDSTDVLENEHHIEQLSARKDQKSQIRRNMLITGIAVGSYQVSALVRALTKKDWKIWAKAVPFRVLVAAGLTAYYYQNISYVCPKGQTVYKPKESHMIFANHTFKTRKLTCPNCGETHYCIEVADNNKLI
;
A
#
# COMPACT_ATOMS: atom_id res chain seq x y z
N GLU A 1 -33.17 24.60 27.82
CA GLU A 1 -32.87 23.77 26.65
C GLU A 1 -31.35 23.77 26.45
N LEU A 2 -30.61 22.91 27.16
CA LEU A 2 -29.12 22.83 27.12
C LEU A 2 -28.59 21.40 27.38
N VAL A 3 -29.41 20.37 27.15
CA VAL A 3 -29.04 18.95 27.45
C VAL A 3 -28.58 18.19 26.18
N GLY A 4 -28.65 18.82 25.00
CA GLY A 4 -28.38 18.16 23.71
C GLY A 4 -26.93 18.25 23.20
N ASP A 5 -26.12 19.20 23.69
CA ASP A 5 -24.82 19.54 23.09
C ASP A 5 -23.69 18.56 23.50
N ASP A 6 -23.66 18.19 24.79
CA ASP A 6 -22.64 17.29 25.36
C ASP A 6 -22.77 15.84 24.83
N SER A 7 -23.99 15.37 24.63
CA SER A 7 -24.25 14.02 24.12
C SER A 7 -23.98 13.88 22.62
N THR A 8 -24.18 14.94 21.83
CA THR A 8 -23.79 14.93 20.41
C THR A 8 -22.28 14.97 20.21
N ASP A 9 -21.55 15.73 21.04
CA ASP A 9 -20.09 15.79 20.98
C ASP A 9 -19.45 14.45 21.39
N VAL A 10 -19.97 13.78 22.43
CA VAL A 10 -19.49 12.45 22.83
C VAL A 10 -19.72 11.41 21.73
N LEU A 11 -20.90 11.39 21.10
CA LEU A 11 -21.22 10.45 20.02
C LEU A 11 -20.40 10.73 18.75
N GLU A 12 -20.15 12.00 18.42
CA GLU A 12 -19.30 12.37 17.28
C GLU A 12 -17.85 11.97 17.51
N ASN A 13 -17.35 12.12 18.74
CA ASN A 13 -16.01 11.70 19.12
C ASN A 13 -15.81 10.18 19.10
N GLU A 14 -16.77 9.40 19.58
CA GLU A 14 -16.71 7.93 19.52
C GLU A 14 -16.64 7.44 18.07
N HIS A 15 -17.56 7.91 17.22
CA HIS A 15 -17.57 7.54 15.80
C HIS A 15 -16.28 7.97 15.09
N HIS A 16 -15.74 9.14 15.40
CA HIS A 16 -14.48 9.61 14.83
C HIS A 16 -13.28 8.74 15.30
N ILE A 17 -13.25 8.31 16.56
CA ILE A 17 -12.22 7.39 17.09
C ILE A 17 -12.28 6.03 16.41
N GLU A 18 -13.47 5.47 16.21
CA GLU A 18 -13.65 4.20 15.48
C GLU A 18 -13.20 4.32 14.02
N GLN A 19 -13.53 5.41 13.34
CA GLN A 19 -13.05 5.66 11.99
C GLN A 19 -11.52 5.81 11.91
N LEU A 20 -10.89 6.38 12.95
CA LEU A 20 -9.44 6.51 13.02
C LEU A 20 -8.75 5.18 13.33
N SER A 21 -9.32 4.36 14.22
CA SER A 21 -8.80 3.03 14.55
C SER A 21 -8.93 2.09 13.35
N ALA A 22 -10.08 2.06 12.68
CA ALA A 22 -10.32 1.26 11.48
C ALA A 22 -9.35 1.62 10.34
N ARG A 23 -9.12 2.93 10.09
CA ARG A 23 -8.14 3.40 9.09
C ARG A 23 -6.70 3.02 9.45
N LYS A 24 -6.33 3.09 10.73
CA LYS A 24 -5.00 2.71 11.22
C LYS A 24 -4.79 1.20 11.13
N ASP A 25 -5.80 0.41 11.46
CA ASP A 25 -5.76 -1.05 11.42
C ASP A 25 -5.72 -1.57 9.99
N GLN A 26 -6.49 -1.01 9.07
CA GLN A 26 -6.41 -1.39 7.66
C GLN A 26 -5.02 -1.10 7.08
N LYS A 27 -4.43 0.06 7.40
CA LYS A 27 -3.07 0.41 6.97
C LYS A 27 -2.01 -0.52 7.58
N SER A 28 -2.18 -0.92 8.84
CA SER A 28 -1.26 -1.85 9.51
C SER A 28 -1.39 -3.27 8.96
N GLN A 29 -2.60 -3.71 8.64
CA GLN A 29 -2.89 -5.01 8.03
C GLN A 29 -2.29 -5.13 6.63
N ILE A 30 -2.45 -4.12 5.77
CA ILE A 30 -1.83 -4.11 4.43
C ILE A 30 -0.30 -4.22 4.55
N ARG A 31 0.31 -3.44 5.45
CA ARG A 31 1.75 -3.50 5.70
C ARG A 31 2.20 -4.85 6.25
N ARG A 32 1.45 -5.43 7.18
CA ARG A 32 1.74 -6.74 7.75
C ARG A 32 1.66 -7.84 6.70
N ASN A 33 0.62 -7.83 5.87
CA ASN A 33 0.48 -8.81 4.77
C ASN A 33 1.63 -8.66 3.78
N MET A 34 2.00 -7.43 3.39
CA MET A 34 3.17 -7.19 2.53
C MET A 34 4.48 -7.71 3.15
N LEU A 35 4.68 -7.51 4.46
CA LEU A 35 5.86 -8.01 5.16
C LEU A 35 5.90 -9.54 5.20
N ILE A 36 4.78 -10.19 5.55
CA ILE A 36 4.68 -11.66 5.58
C ILE A 36 4.95 -12.23 4.19
N THR A 37 4.31 -11.68 3.15
CA THR A 37 4.55 -12.10 1.76
C THR A 37 6.00 -11.86 1.35
N GLY A 38 6.58 -10.71 1.69
CA GLY A 38 7.98 -10.39 1.40
C GLY A 38 8.96 -11.39 2.04
N ILE A 39 8.74 -11.74 3.31
CA ILE A 39 9.55 -12.73 4.03
C ILE A 39 9.41 -14.12 3.40
N ALA A 40 8.19 -14.55 3.08
CA ALA A 40 7.94 -15.85 2.46
C ALA A 40 8.58 -15.98 1.07
N VAL A 41 8.49 -14.92 0.24
CA VAL A 41 9.12 -14.90 -1.08
C VAL A 41 10.64 -14.80 -0.97
N GLY A 42 11.14 -14.04 0.00
CA GLY A 42 12.57 -13.91 0.28
C GLY A 42 13.19 -15.24 0.71
N SER A 43 12.56 -15.97 1.62
CA SER A 43 13.04 -17.28 2.07
C SER A 43 13.08 -18.30 0.93
N TYR A 44 12.07 -18.30 0.05
CA TYR A 44 12.05 -19.11 -1.18
C TYR A 44 13.21 -18.74 -2.12
N GLN A 45 13.51 -17.45 -2.30
CA GLN A 45 14.63 -17.02 -3.15
C GLN A 45 15.99 -17.46 -2.62
N VAL A 46 16.23 -17.29 -1.32
CA VAL A 46 17.50 -17.68 -0.69
C VAL A 46 17.69 -19.19 -0.81
N SER A 47 16.65 -19.98 -0.55
CA SER A 47 16.73 -21.45 -0.66
C SER A 47 16.92 -21.92 -2.10
N ALA A 48 16.29 -21.28 -3.10
CA ALA A 48 16.54 -21.55 -4.50
C ALA A 48 17.97 -21.21 -4.93
N LEU A 49 18.53 -20.09 -4.46
CA LEU A 49 19.90 -19.66 -4.74
C LEU A 49 20.93 -20.62 -4.11
N VAL A 50 20.76 -20.96 -2.83
CA VAL A 50 21.65 -21.91 -2.13
C VAL A 50 21.65 -23.27 -2.83
N ARG A 51 20.48 -23.75 -3.28
CA ARG A 51 20.39 -25.02 -4.02
C ARG A 51 21.04 -24.95 -5.41
N ALA A 52 20.89 -23.83 -6.11
CA ALA A 52 21.53 -23.62 -7.40
C ALA A 52 23.07 -23.61 -7.29
N LEU A 53 23.61 -23.01 -6.22
CA LEU A 53 25.05 -22.96 -5.97
C LEU A 53 25.63 -24.31 -5.52
N THR A 54 24.95 -25.01 -4.63
CA THR A 54 25.43 -26.29 -4.06
C THR A 54 25.27 -27.48 -5.02
N LYS A 55 24.12 -27.58 -5.70
CA LYS A 55 23.81 -28.72 -6.59
C LYS A 55 24.07 -28.43 -8.08
N LYS A 56 24.49 -27.21 -8.44
CA LYS A 56 24.59 -26.74 -9.85
C LYS A 56 23.29 -26.91 -10.66
N ASP A 57 22.15 -27.07 -9.98
CA ASP A 57 20.83 -27.23 -10.60
C ASP A 57 20.29 -25.87 -11.10
N TRP A 58 20.88 -25.37 -12.19
CA TRP A 58 20.49 -24.10 -12.82
C TRP A 58 19.01 -24.07 -13.25
N LYS A 59 18.41 -25.25 -13.47
CA LYS A 59 16.98 -25.41 -13.80
C LYS A 59 16.05 -24.83 -12.73
N ILE A 60 16.40 -24.97 -11.44
CA ILE A 60 15.59 -24.45 -10.34
C ILE A 60 15.65 -22.93 -10.32
N TRP A 61 16.85 -22.37 -10.55
CA TRP A 61 17.04 -20.92 -10.64
C TRP A 61 16.32 -20.31 -11.84
N ALA A 62 16.38 -20.96 -13.00
CA ALA A 62 15.67 -20.55 -14.21
C ALA A 62 14.14 -20.50 -14.03
N LYS A 63 13.56 -21.44 -13.26
CA LYS A 63 12.12 -21.44 -12.92
C LYS A 63 11.76 -20.43 -11.83
N ALA A 64 12.69 -20.12 -10.93
CA ALA A 64 12.44 -19.15 -9.86
C ALA A 64 12.34 -17.70 -10.39
N VAL A 65 13.02 -17.36 -11.49
CA VAL A 65 12.94 -16.03 -12.12
C VAL A 65 11.51 -15.65 -12.53
N PRO A 66 10.80 -16.40 -13.39
CA PRO A 66 9.44 -16.03 -13.80
C PRO A 66 8.46 -16.03 -12.61
N PHE A 67 8.62 -16.95 -11.65
CA PHE A 67 7.81 -16.96 -10.43
C PHE A 67 7.96 -15.64 -9.65
N ARG A 68 9.19 -15.12 -9.50
CA ARG A 68 9.44 -13.83 -8.86
C ARG A 68 8.74 -12.67 -9.55
N VAL A 69 8.80 -12.64 -10.88
CA VAL A 69 8.17 -11.58 -11.68
C VAL A 69 6.65 -11.61 -11.50
N LEU A 70 6.05 -12.80 -11.54
CA LEU A 70 4.60 -12.97 -11.34
C LEU A 70 4.15 -12.52 -9.94
N VAL A 71 4.88 -12.93 -8.90
CA VAL A 71 4.54 -12.52 -7.52
C VAL A 71 4.71 -11.02 -7.33
N ALA A 72 5.77 -10.42 -7.88
CA ALA A 72 5.98 -8.98 -7.81
C ALA A 72 4.85 -8.22 -8.52
N ALA A 73 4.48 -8.63 -9.74
CA ALA A 73 3.39 -8.02 -10.49
C ALA A 73 2.04 -8.14 -9.76
N GLY A 74 1.73 -9.32 -9.22
CA GLY A 74 0.51 -9.55 -8.44
C GLY A 74 0.46 -8.72 -7.16
N LEU A 75 1.57 -8.62 -6.44
CA LEU A 75 1.66 -7.81 -5.22
C LEU A 75 1.53 -6.31 -5.53
N THR A 76 2.14 -5.84 -6.62
CA THR A 76 1.99 -4.45 -7.10
C THR A 76 0.55 -4.15 -7.49
N ALA A 77 -0.12 -5.05 -8.22
CA ALA A 77 -1.52 -4.88 -8.61
C ALA A 77 -2.46 -4.89 -7.39
N TYR A 78 -2.27 -5.83 -6.46
CA TYR A 78 -3.02 -5.88 -5.21
C TYR A 78 -2.83 -4.59 -4.41
N TYR A 79 -1.59 -4.11 -4.30
CA TYR A 79 -1.30 -2.86 -3.60
C TYR A 79 -2.04 -1.70 -4.30
N TYR A 80 -1.81 -1.51 -5.61
CA TYR A 80 -2.42 -0.44 -6.39
C TYR A 80 -3.95 -0.40 -6.27
N GLN A 81 -4.61 -1.55 -6.22
CA GLN A 81 -6.07 -1.59 -6.06
C GLN A 81 -6.55 -1.06 -4.70
N ASN A 82 -5.77 -1.21 -3.62
CA ASN A 82 -6.19 -0.89 -2.26
C ASN A 82 -5.71 0.48 -1.73
N ILE A 83 -4.93 1.24 -2.50
CA ILE A 83 -4.43 2.56 -2.08
C ILE A 83 -4.86 3.64 -3.05
N SER A 84 -5.18 4.79 -2.47
CA SER A 84 -5.44 6.05 -3.14
C SER A 84 -4.45 7.12 -2.62
N TYR A 85 -4.27 8.20 -3.37
CA TYR A 85 -3.30 9.24 -3.03
C TYR A 85 -4.02 10.58 -2.81
N VAL A 86 -3.61 11.33 -1.79
CA VAL A 86 -4.12 12.68 -1.50
C VAL A 86 -3.06 13.72 -1.82
N CYS A 87 -3.44 14.74 -2.60
CA CYS A 87 -2.58 15.88 -2.88
C CYS A 87 -2.61 16.89 -1.72
N PRO A 88 -1.46 17.32 -1.17
CA PRO A 88 -1.42 18.26 -0.05
C PRO A 88 -1.93 19.67 -0.38
N LYS A 89 -1.83 20.11 -1.64
CA LYS A 89 -2.33 21.43 -2.08
C LYS A 89 -3.82 21.41 -2.43
N GLY A 90 -4.26 20.41 -3.17
CA GLY A 90 -5.63 20.33 -3.68
C GLY A 90 -6.60 19.59 -2.77
N GLN A 91 -6.11 18.83 -1.78
CA GLN A 91 -6.89 17.91 -0.93
C GLN A 91 -7.76 16.90 -1.71
N THR A 92 -7.51 16.74 -3.00
CA THR A 92 -8.23 15.78 -3.85
C THR A 92 -7.62 14.39 -3.74
N VAL A 93 -8.47 13.38 -3.55
CA VAL A 93 -8.12 11.96 -3.65
C VAL A 93 -8.05 11.58 -5.13
N TYR A 94 -6.95 10.98 -5.57
CA TYR A 94 -6.79 10.52 -6.95
C TYR A 94 -5.99 9.22 -7.03
N LYS A 95 -6.16 8.50 -8.13
CA LYS A 95 -5.41 7.28 -8.45
C LYS A 95 -4.43 7.59 -9.60
N PRO A 96 -3.11 7.59 -9.37
CA PRO A 96 -2.12 7.83 -10.41
C PRO A 96 -2.12 6.67 -11.41
N LYS A 97 -1.55 6.87 -12.61
CA LYS A 97 -1.29 5.74 -13.53
C LYS A 97 -0.35 4.73 -12.85
N GLU A 98 -0.61 3.43 -13.05
CA GLU A 98 0.18 2.33 -12.48
C GLU A 98 1.69 2.47 -12.76
N SER A 99 2.06 2.87 -13.97
CA SER A 99 3.46 3.09 -14.35
C SER A 99 4.11 4.22 -13.57
N HIS A 100 3.43 5.36 -13.40
CA HIS A 100 3.93 6.46 -12.57
C HIS A 100 4.06 6.07 -11.11
N MET A 101 3.18 5.22 -10.59
CA MET A 101 3.35 4.66 -9.25
C MET A 101 4.63 3.82 -9.18
N ILE A 102 4.83 2.87 -10.10
CA ILE A 102 5.99 1.96 -10.09
C ILE A 102 7.32 2.70 -10.23
N PHE A 103 7.40 3.72 -11.09
CA PHE A 103 8.65 4.47 -11.34
C PHE A 103 8.87 5.65 -10.39
N ALA A 104 7.90 6.05 -9.57
CA ALA A 104 8.08 7.12 -8.60
C ALA A 104 9.02 6.73 -7.46
N ASN A 105 9.72 7.73 -6.89
CA ASN A 105 10.52 7.51 -5.68
C ASN A 105 9.64 7.03 -4.52
N HIS A 106 10.04 5.90 -3.91
CA HIS A 106 9.31 5.25 -2.84
C HIS A 106 9.78 5.77 -1.48
N THR A 107 8.88 6.42 -0.74
CA THR A 107 9.03 6.63 0.70
C THR A 107 7.87 5.91 1.38
N PHE A 108 8.10 5.12 2.44
CA PHE A 108 7.08 4.25 3.08
C PHE A 108 5.77 4.92 3.54
N LYS A 109 5.69 6.26 3.48
CA LYS A 109 4.53 7.07 3.87
C LYS A 109 4.03 7.99 2.76
N THR A 110 4.87 8.31 1.76
CA THR A 110 4.58 9.32 0.74
C THR A 110 5.22 8.94 -0.58
N ARG A 111 4.58 9.32 -1.68
CA ARG A 111 5.11 9.05 -3.02
C ARG A 111 5.17 10.32 -3.83
N LYS A 112 6.28 10.54 -4.51
CA LYS A 112 6.47 11.73 -5.35
C LYS A 112 5.72 11.53 -6.66
N LEU A 113 4.55 12.14 -6.79
CA LEU A 113 3.63 11.96 -7.91
C LEU A 113 3.20 13.31 -8.47
N THR A 114 3.02 13.36 -9.79
CA THR A 114 2.45 14.53 -10.48
C THR A 114 0.94 14.48 -10.36
N CYS A 115 0.36 15.46 -9.68
CA CYS A 115 -1.09 15.52 -9.48
C CYS A 115 -1.79 15.90 -10.80
N PRO A 116 -2.81 15.17 -11.26
CA PRO A 116 -3.53 15.51 -12.49
C PRO A 116 -4.32 16.82 -12.38
N ASN A 117 -4.69 17.21 -11.16
CA ASN A 117 -5.45 18.44 -10.90
C ASN A 117 -4.54 19.67 -10.77
N CYS A 118 -3.37 19.52 -10.13
CA CYS A 118 -2.47 20.64 -9.86
C CYS A 118 -1.33 20.78 -10.88
N GLY A 119 -1.04 19.76 -11.70
CA GLY A 119 0.08 19.74 -12.66
C GLY A 119 1.48 19.67 -12.03
N GLU A 120 1.61 19.97 -10.74
CA GLU A 120 2.89 19.94 -10.02
C GLU A 120 3.19 18.56 -9.39
N THR A 121 4.48 18.27 -9.24
CA THR A 121 4.97 17.04 -8.62
C THR A 121 5.25 17.23 -7.14
N HIS A 122 4.45 16.58 -6.29
CA HIS A 122 4.51 16.71 -4.83
C HIS A 122 4.60 15.36 -4.14
N TYR A 123 5.00 15.36 -2.86
CA TYR A 123 4.88 14.18 -2.00
C TYR A 123 3.40 13.98 -1.61
N CYS A 124 2.74 13.06 -2.29
CA CYS A 124 1.35 12.73 -2.03
C CYS A 124 1.26 11.68 -0.92
N ILE A 125 0.25 11.83 -0.06
CA ILE A 125 0.05 10.93 1.10
C ILE A 125 -0.75 9.71 0.64
N GLU A 126 -0.27 8.53 1.03
CA GLU A 126 -0.96 7.26 0.80
C GLU A 126 -2.10 7.08 1.81
N VAL A 127 -3.31 6.93 1.28
CA VAL A 127 -4.54 6.63 2.03
C VAL A 127 -5.15 5.33 1.52
N ALA A 128 -5.78 4.54 2.39
CA ALA A 128 -6.53 3.38 1.91
C ALA A 128 -7.69 3.85 1.01
N ASP A 129 -8.01 3.08 -0.03
CA ASP A 129 -9.04 3.47 -0.98
C ASP A 129 -10.42 3.56 -0.30
N ASN A 130 -11.03 4.74 -0.34
CA ASN A 130 -12.32 5.03 0.32
C ASN A 130 -13.48 4.21 -0.27
N ASN A 131 -13.34 3.64 -1.47
CA ASN A 131 -14.35 2.81 -2.12
C ASN A 131 -14.55 1.41 -1.46
N LYS A 132 -13.79 1.11 -0.40
CA LYS A 132 -14.03 -0.04 0.49
C LYS A 132 -14.55 0.36 1.87
N LEU A 133 -14.84 1.65 2.09
CA LEU A 133 -15.36 2.20 3.35
C LEU A 133 -16.87 2.43 3.33
N ILE A 134 -17.59 1.88 2.33
CA ILE A 134 -19.04 1.86 2.24
C ILE A 134 -19.48 0.41 2.01
#